data_AF-X1VCG9-F1
#
_entry.id   AF-X1VCG9-F1
#
_cell.length_a   1.000
_cell.length_b   1.000
_cell.length_c   1.000
_cell.angle_alpha   90.00
_cell.angle_beta   90.00
_cell.angle_gamma   90.00
#
_symmetry.space_group_name_H-M   'P 1'
#
loop_
_entity.id
_entity.type
_entity.pdbx_description
1 polymer ?
#
loop_
_entity_poly.entity_id
_entity_poly.type
_entity_poly.pdbx_seq_one_letter_code
_entity_poly.pdbx_strand_id
1 'polypeptide(L)'
;MGLDEAKREEEAYQGKPRRPEVTYMTSDQAVAADKQKRKPTAANKKYAKAFKKLAPTFKKKNGSWKKNGFKNCCKGAHKMCRK
;
A
#
# COMPACT_ATOMS: atom_id res chain seq x y z
N MET A 1 12.05 -8.92 53.86
CA MET A 1 12.68 -9.07 52.52
C MET A 1 11.61 -9.49 51.53
N GLY A 2 10.73 -8.58 51.08
CA GLY A 2 9.62 -9.04 50.24
C GLY A 2 8.63 -7.99 49.77
N LEU A 3 9.06 -6.75 49.53
CA LEU A 3 8.19 -5.72 48.94
C LEU A 3 8.87 -4.88 47.84
N ASP A 4 10.10 -5.22 47.43
CA ASP A 4 10.83 -4.48 46.40
C ASP A 4 10.91 -5.22 45.04
N GLU A 5 10.49 -6.48 44.98
CA GLU A 5 10.46 -7.26 43.73
C GLU A 5 9.19 -7.00 42.90
N ALA A 6 8.06 -6.72 43.54
CA ALA A 6 6.78 -6.56 42.85
C ALA A 6 6.68 -5.29 41.99
N LYS A 7 7.46 -4.24 42.29
CA LYS A 7 7.49 -3.01 41.47
C LYS A 7 8.49 -3.07 40.31
N ARG A 8 9.49 -3.96 40.37
CA ARG A 8 10.50 -4.08 39.31
C ARG A 8 9.95 -4.80 38.08
N GLU A 9 8.94 -5.63 38.24
CA GLU A 9 8.30 -6.34 37.13
C GLU A 9 7.21 -5.50 36.42
N GLU A 10 6.59 -4.54 37.10
CA GLU A 10 5.54 -3.70 36.50
C GLU A 10 6.11 -2.67 35.50
N GLU A 11 7.31 -2.14 35.75
CA GLU A 11 7.96 -1.16 34.87
C GLU A 11 8.42 -1.76 33.52
N ALA A 12 8.61 -3.09 33.45
CA ALA A 12 9.02 -3.76 32.22
C ALA A 12 7.89 -3.92 31.18
N TYR A 13 6.64 -3.62 31.57
CA TYR A 13 5.46 -3.65 30.68
C TYR A 13 5.18 -2.28 30.01
N GLN A 14 6.17 -1.42 29.83
CA GLN A 14 6.05 -0.21 28.99
C GLN A 14 6.73 -0.37 27.62
N GLY A 15 6.80 -1.60 27.11
CA GLY A 15 7.25 -1.91 25.74
C GLY A 15 6.08 -2.36 24.86
N LYS A 16 5.75 -1.58 23.81
CA LYS A 16 4.76 -1.96 22.78
C LYS A 16 4.95 -3.44 22.40
N PRO A 17 3.91 -4.29 22.42
CA PRO A 17 4.08 -5.71 22.11
C PRO A 17 4.70 -5.87 20.72
N ARG A 18 5.90 -6.45 20.66
CA ARG A 18 6.51 -6.89 19.41
C ARG A 18 5.67 -8.06 18.90
N ARG A 19 4.84 -7.78 17.89
CA ARG A 19 4.29 -8.71 16.90
C ARG A 19 3.69 -10.01 17.48
N PRO A 20 2.35 -10.21 17.44
CA PRO A 20 1.78 -11.48 17.88
C PRO A 20 2.34 -12.65 17.04
N GLU A 21 2.80 -13.69 17.74
CA GLU A 21 3.16 -15.00 17.18
C GLU A 21 1.98 -15.53 16.36
N VAL A 22 2.21 -15.76 15.07
CA VAL A 22 1.20 -16.23 14.12
C VAL A 22 1.09 -17.74 14.27
N THR A 23 0.10 -18.22 15.02
CA THR A 23 -0.29 -19.62 14.97
C THR A 23 -1.07 -19.85 13.67
N TYR A 24 -0.51 -20.67 12.78
CA TYR A 24 -1.11 -21.02 11.50
C TYR A 24 -2.33 -21.94 11.71
N MET A 25 -3.51 -21.35 11.94
CA MET A 25 -4.76 -21.99 11.52
C MET A 25 -5.00 -21.63 10.05
N THR A 26 -4.42 -22.41 9.17
CA THR A 26 -4.67 -22.36 7.72
C THR A 26 -6.12 -22.74 7.48
N SER A 27 -6.98 -21.73 7.36
CA SER A 27 -8.32 -21.87 6.78
C SER A 27 -8.28 -21.25 5.40
N ASP A 28 -7.81 -22.04 4.43
CA ASP A 28 -8.07 -21.82 3.01
C ASP A 28 -9.56 -22.04 2.72
N GLN A 29 -10.40 -21.17 3.27
CA GLN A 29 -11.72 -20.90 2.75
C GLN A 29 -11.76 -19.44 2.34
N ALA A 30 -11.09 -19.17 1.22
CA ALA A 30 -11.38 -18.00 0.41
C ALA A 30 -12.78 -18.19 -0.21
N VAL A 31 -13.82 -17.94 0.59
CA VAL A 31 -15.15 -17.66 0.07
C VAL A 31 -14.97 -16.39 -0.76
N ALA A 32 -14.95 -16.56 -2.08
CA ALA A 32 -14.97 -15.46 -3.04
C ALA A 32 -16.35 -14.81 -2.98
N ALA A 33 -16.67 -14.17 -1.85
CA ALA A 33 -17.73 -13.19 -1.78
C ALA A 33 -17.39 -12.14 -2.84
N ASP A 34 -18.27 -11.96 -3.82
CA ASP A 34 -18.08 -11.04 -4.93
C ASP A 34 -17.82 -9.64 -4.35
N LYS A 35 -16.54 -9.26 -4.27
CA LYS A 35 -16.13 -8.01 -3.64
C LYS A 35 -16.59 -6.90 -4.57
N GLN A 36 -17.70 -6.27 -4.22
CA GLN A 36 -18.28 -5.20 -5.02
C GLN A 36 -17.22 -4.14 -5.36
N LYS A 37 -16.93 -4.02 -6.66
CA LYS A 37 -15.87 -3.13 -7.15
C LYS A 37 -16.22 -1.69 -6.80
N ARG A 38 -15.37 -1.05 -5.98
CA ARG A 38 -15.55 0.35 -5.59
C ARG A 38 -15.56 1.26 -6.83
N LYS A 39 -16.54 2.18 -6.89
CA LYS A 39 -16.58 3.22 -7.92
C LYS A 39 -15.37 4.15 -7.72
N PRO A 40 -14.59 4.46 -8.78
CA PRO A 40 -13.42 5.31 -8.64
C PRO A 40 -13.82 6.76 -8.32
N THR A 41 -13.06 7.39 -7.43
CA THR A 41 -13.23 8.80 -7.06
C THR A 41 -12.88 9.74 -8.22
N ALA A 42 -13.28 11.01 -8.13
CA ALA A 42 -12.96 12.02 -9.14
C ALA A 42 -11.44 12.17 -9.37
N ALA A 43 -10.63 12.14 -8.31
CA ALA A 43 -9.18 12.19 -8.39
C ALA A 43 -8.60 11.00 -9.16
N ASN A 44 -9.05 9.77 -8.86
CA ASN A 44 -8.62 8.57 -9.57
C ASN A 44 -8.98 8.62 -11.06
N LYS A 45 -10.16 9.15 -11.40
CA LYS A 45 -10.58 9.34 -12.80
C LYS A 45 -9.68 10.35 -13.52
N LYS A 46 -9.34 11.49 -12.88
CA LYS A 46 -8.42 12.50 -13.43
C LYS A 46 -7.03 11.89 -13.66
N TYR A 47 -6.50 11.18 -12.67
CA TYR A 47 -5.21 10.48 -12.76
C TYR A 47 -5.18 9.46 -13.89
N ALA A 48 -6.19 8.57 -13.97
CA ALA A 48 -6.25 7.55 -15.01
C ALA A 48 -6.28 8.16 -16.41
N LYS A 49 -6.99 9.28 -16.61
CA LYS A 49 -7.00 10.02 -17.88
C LYS A 49 -5.62 10.62 -18.20
N ALA A 50 -4.97 11.26 -17.23
CA ALA A 50 -3.63 11.84 -17.43
C ALA A 50 -2.58 10.77 -17.72
N PHE A 51 -2.62 9.64 -17.01
CA PHE A 51 -1.70 8.52 -17.20
C PHE A 51 -1.85 7.91 -18.60
N LYS A 52 -3.09 7.69 -19.08
CA LYS A 52 -3.34 7.17 -20.44
C LYS A 52 -2.78 8.08 -21.52
N LYS A 53 -2.85 9.40 -21.33
CA LYS A 53 -2.29 10.39 -22.27
C LYS A 53 -0.76 10.37 -22.30
N LEU A 54 -0.10 10.21 -21.15
CA LEU A 54 1.37 10.21 -21.05
C LEU A 54 2.02 8.87 -21.39
N ALA A 55 1.34 7.77 -21.14
CA ALA A 55 1.86 6.41 -21.36
C ALA A 55 2.53 6.20 -22.73
N PRO A 56 1.95 6.58 -23.88
CA PRO A 56 2.59 6.38 -25.19
C PRO A 56 3.93 7.12 -25.32
N THR A 57 4.09 8.29 -24.70
CA THR A 57 5.31 9.10 -24.75
C THR A 57 6.49 8.42 -24.03
N PHE A 58 6.20 7.74 -22.93
CA PHE A 58 7.20 7.06 -22.10
C PHE A 58 7.39 5.57 -22.44
N LYS A 59 6.56 5.04 -23.34
CA LYS A 59 6.73 3.69 -23.89
C LYS A 59 7.57 3.72 -25.17
N LYS A 60 8.18 2.59 -25.48
CA LYS A 60 8.84 2.31 -26.75
C LYS A 60 7.80 1.82 -27.76
N LYS A 61 8.16 1.75 -29.04
CA LYS A 61 7.29 1.23 -30.11
C LYS A 61 6.82 -0.21 -29.86
N ASN A 62 7.64 -1.02 -29.19
CA ASN A 62 7.30 -2.40 -28.79
C ASN A 62 6.41 -2.50 -27.52
N GLY A 63 5.91 -1.38 -26.99
CA GLY A 63 5.04 -1.36 -25.81
C GLY A 63 5.77 -1.43 -24.45
N SER A 64 7.07 -1.78 -24.44
CA SER A 64 7.88 -1.76 -23.22
C SER A 64 8.14 -0.33 -22.73
N TRP A 65 8.38 -0.17 -21.43
CA TRP A 65 8.73 1.14 -20.88
C TRP A 65 10.15 1.55 -21.26
N LYS A 66 10.38 2.84 -21.53
CA LYS A 66 11.73 3.41 -21.59
C LYS A 66 12.41 3.26 -20.21
N LYS A 67 13.74 3.42 -20.13
CA LYS A 67 14.46 3.46 -18.83
C LYS A 67 13.82 4.53 -17.95
N ASN A 68 13.38 4.15 -16.75
CA ASN A 68 12.62 5.02 -15.83
C ASN A 68 11.30 5.59 -16.39
N GLY A 69 10.80 5.08 -17.52
CA GLY A 69 9.63 5.61 -18.23
C GLY A 69 8.36 5.55 -17.39
N PHE A 70 8.11 4.43 -16.70
CA PHE A 70 6.96 4.29 -15.82
C PHE A 70 7.01 5.30 -14.65
N LYS A 71 8.16 5.42 -13.98
CA LYS A 71 8.38 6.37 -12.87
C LYS A 71 8.14 7.82 -13.32
N ASN A 72 8.68 8.19 -14.49
CA ASN A 72 8.51 9.53 -15.05
C ASN A 72 7.05 9.79 -15.47
N CYS A 73 6.36 8.78 -16.02
CA CYS A 73 4.94 8.86 -16.36
C CYS A 73 4.07 9.10 -15.13
N CYS A 74 4.29 8.35 -14.03
CA CYS A 74 3.55 8.55 -12.78
C CYS A 74 3.75 9.95 -12.21
N LYS A 75 5.01 10.43 -12.16
CA LYS A 75 5.32 11.80 -11.71
C LYS A 75 4.62 12.87 -12.57
N GLY A 76 4.67 12.72 -13.89
CA GLY A 76 3.99 13.62 -14.83
C GLY A 76 2.48 13.63 -14.65
N ALA A 77 1.87 12.45 -14.48
CA ALA A 77 0.43 12.31 -14.27
C ALA A 77 -0.03 12.96 -12.96
N HIS A 78 0.70 12.75 -11.86
CA HIS A 78 0.40 13.42 -10.59
C HIS A 78 0.57 14.94 -10.67
N LYS A 79 1.62 15.42 -11.37
CA LYS A 79 1.82 16.86 -11.60
C LYS A 79 0.64 17.48 -12.35
N MET A 80 0.10 16.79 -13.36
CA MET A 80 -1.09 17.25 -14.09
C MET A 80 -2.38 17.25 -13.27
N CYS A 81 -2.52 16.36 -12.28
CA CYS A 81 -3.73 16.27 -11.47
C CYS A 81 -3.75 17.20 -10.26
N ARG A 82 -2.58 17.70 -9.84
CA ARG A 82 -2.42 18.67 -8.74
C ARG A 82 -2.72 20.10 -9.15
N LYS A 83 -2.76 20.36 -10.47
CA LYS A 83 -3.09 21.65 -11.05
C LYS A 83 -4.58 21.72 -11.34
#